data_AF-A0A958A5Y5-F1
#
_entry.id   AF-A0A958A5Y5-F1
#
_cell.length_a   1.000
_cell.length_b   1.000
_cell.length_c   1.000
_cell.angle_alpha   90.00
_cell.angle_beta   90.00
_cell.angle_gamma   90.00
#
_symmetry.space_group_name_H-M   'P 1'
#
loop_
_entity.id
_entity.type
_entity.pdbx_description
1 polymer ?
#
loop_
_entity_poly.entity_id
_entity_poly.type
_entity_poly.pdbx_seq_one_letter_code
_entity_poly.pdbx_strand_id
1 'polypeptide(L)'
;AYRKKIDALDPDDDATWLDNHLLPDPDQVKIRAYSTQSTHKKLTSLRQGSMIHIHDEEFNRKVEDTFHEAYMTHTSTSPNYQILASLDIGRRQVELEGYELVQKSAELAMTLRAKITEHPLLRRYFAILSARDLIPKEYRPSGVEQYYDAETGWSRMEEAWHTDDFVLDPTHITLYTGNAGIDGDTFKNRYLMDQFNIQVNKTSRNSVLFMTNIGTTRSSVAFLISVLLKIAQQLDHEISTYNPAELELHQQQVKSLTEDLPPLPDFSYFHSKFRPNPTTPEGDMRAAYFMAYNEDLCEYLKLDGTIERAVTAGREVVSASFIIPYPPGFPILVPGQVISQEILDFLKALDVKEIHGYRPSLGLRVFTEAALAGSDSKLETAPASPNGQPASEKVIAAATDSLNRSEAAKKKTKKSK
;
A
#
# COMPACT_ATOMS: atom_id res chain seq x y z
N ALA A 1 -41.53 2.57 -6.17
CA ALA A 1 -41.40 4.02 -5.91
C ALA A 1 -40.12 4.57 -6.52
N TYR A 2 -38.97 4.00 -6.17
CA TYR A 2 -37.65 4.38 -6.72
C TYR A 2 -37.60 4.46 -8.26
N ARG A 3 -37.96 3.36 -8.96
CA ARG A 3 -37.97 3.31 -10.44
C ARG A 3 -38.80 4.43 -11.10
N LYS A 4 -40.00 4.70 -10.58
CA LYS A 4 -40.85 5.81 -11.07
C LYS A 4 -40.23 7.20 -10.88
N LYS A 5 -39.40 7.39 -9.84
CA LYS A 5 -38.68 8.64 -9.60
C LYS A 5 -37.55 8.79 -10.62
N ILE A 6 -36.80 7.72 -10.87
CA ILE A 6 -35.68 7.71 -11.81
C ILE A 6 -36.15 7.83 -13.26
N ASP A 7 -37.19 7.10 -13.67
CA ASP A 7 -37.75 7.13 -15.03
C ASP A 7 -38.33 8.51 -15.41
N ALA A 8 -38.55 9.41 -14.43
CA ALA A 8 -39.04 10.76 -14.64
C ALA A 8 -37.92 11.81 -14.77
N LEU A 9 -36.66 11.42 -14.57
CA LEU A 9 -35.50 12.30 -14.72
C LEU A 9 -35.15 12.45 -16.21
N ASP A 10 -34.60 13.60 -16.58
CA ASP A 10 -34.13 13.86 -17.93
C ASP A 10 -32.90 12.98 -18.22
N PRO A 11 -32.92 12.09 -19.22
CA PRO A 11 -31.78 11.25 -19.55
C PRO A 11 -30.56 12.04 -20.02
N ASP A 12 -30.73 13.29 -20.48
CA ASP A 12 -29.63 14.12 -20.99
C ASP A 12 -29.03 15.08 -19.94
N ASP A 13 -29.51 15.02 -18.68
CA ASP A 13 -29.00 15.82 -17.55
C ASP A 13 -27.98 15.06 -16.70
N ASP A 14 -26.73 15.03 -17.16
CA ASP A 14 -25.60 14.37 -16.49
C ASP A 14 -25.45 14.77 -15.02
N ALA A 15 -25.71 16.03 -14.66
CA ALA A 15 -25.56 16.52 -13.30
C ALA A 15 -26.54 15.81 -12.35
N THR A 16 -27.79 15.66 -12.78
CA THR A 16 -28.81 14.91 -12.03
C THR A 16 -28.41 13.45 -11.84
N TRP A 17 -27.83 12.80 -12.84
CA TRP A 17 -27.40 11.40 -12.71
C TRP A 17 -26.21 11.21 -11.78
N LEU A 18 -25.24 12.14 -11.81
CA LEU A 18 -24.07 12.12 -10.95
C LEU A 18 -24.40 12.39 -9.48
N ASP A 19 -25.38 13.27 -9.21
CA ASP A 19 -25.76 13.68 -7.85
C ASP A 19 -26.76 12.73 -7.16
N ASN A 20 -27.33 11.76 -7.87
CA ASN A 20 -28.31 10.83 -7.32
C ASN A 20 -27.70 9.44 -7.05
N HIS A 21 -27.99 8.88 -5.87
CA HIS A 21 -27.63 7.50 -5.56
C HIS A 21 -28.46 6.51 -6.40
N LEU A 22 -27.80 5.87 -7.36
CA LEU A 22 -28.40 4.89 -8.25
C LEU A 22 -28.41 3.48 -7.64
N LEU A 23 -29.59 2.88 -7.50
CA LEU A 23 -29.74 1.50 -7.05
C LEU A 23 -29.95 0.59 -8.27
N PRO A 24 -29.19 -0.52 -8.38
CA PRO A 24 -29.43 -1.49 -9.44
C PRO A 24 -30.81 -2.15 -9.25
N ASP A 25 -31.44 -2.57 -10.34
CA ASP A 25 -32.71 -3.30 -10.30
C ASP A 25 -32.51 -4.62 -9.53
N PRO A 26 -33.13 -4.80 -8.34
CA PRO A 26 -32.88 -5.97 -7.49
C PRO A 26 -33.29 -7.29 -8.16
N ASP A 27 -34.21 -7.26 -9.12
CA ASP A 27 -34.65 -8.44 -9.85
C ASP A 27 -33.67 -8.86 -10.96
N GLN A 28 -32.85 -7.92 -11.44
CA GLN A 28 -31.89 -8.15 -12.53
C GLN A 28 -30.44 -8.25 -12.04
N VAL A 29 -30.11 -7.56 -10.93
CA VAL A 29 -28.76 -7.53 -10.41
C VAL A 29 -28.32 -8.92 -9.94
N LYS A 30 -27.04 -9.20 -10.15
CA LYS A 30 -26.36 -10.40 -9.65
C LYS A 30 -25.16 -9.91 -8.87
N ILE A 31 -25.08 -10.28 -7.59
CA ILE A 31 -24.00 -9.87 -6.71
C ILE A 31 -22.88 -10.89 -6.79
N ARG A 32 -21.68 -10.36 -6.99
CA ARG A 32 -20.42 -11.09 -7.01
C ARG A 32 -19.38 -10.27 -6.26
N ALA A 33 -19.00 -10.76 -5.09
CA ALA A 33 -18.00 -10.16 -4.22
C ALA A 33 -16.98 -11.22 -3.80
N TYR A 34 -15.70 -10.86 -3.94
CA TYR A 34 -14.58 -11.67 -3.48
C TYR A 34 -13.80 -10.86 -2.45
N SER A 35 -13.45 -11.48 -1.33
CA SER A 35 -12.59 -10.86 -0.33
C SER A 35 -11.37 -11.74 -0.10
N THR A 36 -10.18 -11.20 -0.39
CA THR A 36 -8.91 -11.86 -0.09
C THR A 36 -8.34 -11.30 1.20
N GLN A 37 -8.18 -12.14 2.22
CA GLN A 37 -7.72 -11.71 3.53
C GLN A 37 -6.45 -12.46 3.92
N SER A 38 -5.41 -11.71 4.27
CA SER A 38 -4.21 -12.29 4.88
C SER A 38 -4.47 -12.59 6.35
N THR A 39 -4.94 -13.80 6.66
CA THR A 39 -5.25 -14.25 8.03
C THR A 39 -4.06 -14.03 8.96
N HIS A 40 -2.84 -14.30 8.50
CA HIS A 40 -1.61 -14.14 9.29
C HIS A 40 -1.23 -12.69 9.66
N LYS A 41 -1.90 -11.67 9.11
CA LYS A 41 -1.59 -10.26 9.43
C LYS A 41 -2.29 -9.79 10.70
N LYS A 42 -3.60 -10.05 10.81
CA LYS A 42 -4.45 -9.52 11.91
C LYS A 42 -5.15 -10.61 12.72
N LEU A 43 -5.12 -11.87 12.27
CA LEU A 43 -5.72 -13.01 12.95
C LEU A 43 -4.64 -14.07 13.26
N THR A 44 -5.06 -15.14 13.93
CA THR A 44 -4.18 -16.25 14.28
C THR A 44 -3.95 -17.16 13.08
N SER A 45 -2.78 -17.07 12.45
CA SER A 45 -2.32 -18.01 11.42
C SER A 45 -0.80 -17.89 11.22
N LEU A 46 -0.16 -18.95 10.71
CA LEU A 46 1.23 -18.90 10.29
C LEU A 46 1.39 -17.99 9.06
N ARG A 47 2.60 -17.40 8.89
CA ARG A 47 2.93 -16.58 7.71
C ARG A 47 2.59 -17.33 6.42
N GLN A 48 2.16 -16.57 5.40
CA GLN A 48 1.58 -17.06 4.14
C GLN A 48 0.13 -17.59 4.24
N GLY A 49 -0.45 -17.72 5.44
CA GLY A 49 -1.86 -18.07 5.59
C GLY A 49 -2.79 -16.95 5.12
N SER A 50 -3.65 -17.24 4.14
CA SER A 50 -4.68 -16.33 3.62
C SER A 50 -5.92 -17.11 3.19
N MET A 51 -7.06 -16.42 3.15
CA MET A 51 -8.34 -16.97 2.71
C MET A 51 -8.94 -16.12 1.59
N ILE A 52 -9.65 -16.77 0.67
CA ILE A 52 -10.52 -16.13 -0.31
C ILE A 52 -11.95 -16.45 0.10
N HIS A 53 -12.74 -15.42 0.40
CA HIS A 53 -14.16 -15.54 0.68
C HIS A 53 -14.95 -15.16 -0.57
N ILE A 54 -15.90 -16.01 -0.95
CA ILE A 54 -16.65 -15.89 -2.20
C ILE A 54 -18.12 -15.70 -1.85
N HIS A 55 -18.68 -14.57 -2.27
CA HIS A 55 -20.12 -14.35 -2.31
C HIS A 55 -20.52 -14.04 -3.75
N ASP A 56 -20.88 -15.08 -4.50
CA ASP A 56 -21.22 -14.98 -5.91
C ASP A 56 -22.43 -15.85 -6.20
N GLU A 57 -23.55 -15.21 -6.55
CA GLU A 57 -24.84 -15.88 -6.79
C GLU A 57 -24.77 -16.95 -7.89
N GLU A 58 -23.79 -16.86 -8.79
CA GLU A 58 -23.64 -17.77 -9.93
C GLU A 58 -22.36 -18.63 -9.88
N PHE A 59 -21.66 -18.66 -8.73
CA PHE A 59 -20.35 -19.31 -8.60
C PHE A 59 -20.35 -20.75 -9.14
N ASN A 60 -21.18 -21.61 -8.54
CA ASN A 60 -21.27 -23.04 -8.85
C ASN A 60 -21.77 -23.34 -10.28
N ARG A 61 -22.34 -22.35 -10.98
CA ARG A 61 -22.94 -22.55 -12.30
C ARG A 61 -22.06 -22.05 -13.44
N LYS A 62 -21.25 -21.02 -13.19
CA LYS A 62 -20.53 -20.29 -14.25
C LYS A 62 -19.05 -20.06 -13.98
N VAL A 63 -18.59 -20.12 -12.73
CA VAL A 63 -17.26 -19.59 -12.36
C VAL A 63 -16.37 -20.64 -11.72
N GLU A 64 -16.94 -21.60 -10.99
CA GLU A 64 -16.21 -22.56 -10.15
C GLU A 64 -15.03 -23.21 -10.87
N ASP A 65 -15.23 -23.77 -12.08
CA ASP A 65 -14.17 -24.44 -12.84
C ASP A 65 -13.02 -23.48 -13.19
N THR A 66 -13.34 -22.30 -13.73
CA THR A 66 -12.32 -21.30 -14.10
C THR A 66 -11.59 -20.75 -12.89
N PHE A 67 -12.28 -20.60 -11.76
CA PHE A 67 -11.69 -20.20 -10.49
C PHE A 67 -10.75 -21.28 -9.95
N HIS A 68 -11.17 -22.54 -10.01
CA HIS A 68 -10.36 -23.67 -9.55
C HIS A 68 -9.07 -23.78 -10.37
N GLU A 69 -9.11 -23.63 -11.69
CA GLU A 69 -7.91 -23.62 -12.54
C GLU A 69 -6.96 -22.47 -12.19
N ALA A 70 -7.50 -21.27 -11.98
CA ALA A 70 -6.70 -20.12 -11.53
C ALA A 70 -6.10 -20.37 -10.13
N TYR A 71 -6.87 -20.95 -9.21
CA TYR A 71 -6.41 -21.30 -7.87
C TYR A 71 -5.27 -22.33 -7.92
N MET A 72 -5.41 -23.38 -8.73
CA MET A 72 -4.41 -24.44 -8.88
C MET A 72 -3.16 -23.98 -9.62
N THR A 73 -3.25 -22.95 -10.47
CA THR A 73 -2.09 -22.33 -11.11
C THR A 73 -1.13 -21.70 -10.09
N HIS A 74 -1.66 -21.21 -8.97
CA HIS A 74 -0.88 -20.51 -7.94
C HIS A 74 -0.66 -21.33 -6.66
N THR A 75 -1.34 -22.47 -6.51
CA THR A 75 -1.29 -23.30 -5.31
C THR A 75 -0.38 -24.50 -5.53
N SER A 76 0.50 -24.78 -4.55
CA SER A 76 1.34 -25.98 -4.56
C SER A 76 0.47 -27.25 -4.50
N THR A 77 0.83 -28.27 -5.30
CA THR A 77 0.23 -29.62 -5.21
C THR A 77 0.61 -30.36 -3.92
N SER A 78 1.55 -29.83 -3.14
CA SER A 78 1.95 -30.30 -1.81
C SER A 78 1.91 -29.13 -0.82
N PRO A 79 0.72 -28.74 -0.32
CA PRO A 79 0.59 -27.60 0.58
C PRO A 79 1.19 -27.89 1.96
N ASN A 80 1.60 -26.84 2.67
CA ASN A 80 2.05 -27.00 4.05
C ASN A 80 0.84 -27.19 4.99
N TYR A 81 0.68 -28.40 5.50
CA TYR A 81 -0.43 -28.78 6.37
C TYR A 81 -0.45 -27.99 7.69
N GLN A 82 0.68 -27.49 8.19
CA GLN A 82 0.72 -26.65 9.39
C GLN A 82 0.08 -25.30 9.13
N ILE A 83 0.28 -24.72 7.94
CA ILE A 83 -0.37 -23.47 7.55
C ILE A 83 -1.88 -23.70 7.44
N LEU A 84 -2.31 -24.78 6.78
CA LEU A 84 -3.73 -25.14 6.68
C LEU A 84 -4.38 -25.37 8.06
N ALA A 85 -3.72 -26.11 8.95
CA ALA A 85 -4.20 -26.31 10.31
C ALA A 85 -4.30 -24.99 11.09
N SER A 86 -3.33 -24.09 10.92
CA SER A 86 -3.38 -22.76 11.56
C SER A 86 -4.55 -21.91 11.05
N LEU A 87 -4.93 -22.04 9.78
CA LEU A 87 -6.08 -21.35 9.20
C LEU A 87 -7.40 -21.87 9.79
N ASP A 88 -7.55 -23.18 9.96
CA ASP A 88 -8.76 -23.76 10.56
C ASP A 88 -8.89 -23.38 12.05
N ILE A 89 -7.77 -23.39 12.80
CA ILE A 89 -7.74 -22.90 14.18
C ILE A 89 -8.10 -21.41 14.25
N GLY A 90 -7.51 -20.59 13.37
CA GLY A 90 -7.81 -19.16 13.29
C GLY A 90 -9.28 -18.88 13.00
N ARG A 91 -9.88 -19.61 12.04
CA ARG A 91 -11.31 -19.55 11.75
C ARG A 91 -12.15 -19.88 12.98
N ARG A 92 -11.82 -20.97 13.70
CA ARG A 92 -12.54 -21.37 14.91
C ARG A 92 -12.44 -20.32 16.02
N GLN A 93 -11.27 -19.69 16.20
CA GLN A 93 -11.12 -18.61 17.18
C GLN A 93 -12.02 -17.42 16.85
N VAL A 94 -12.09 -17.01 15.58
CA VAL A 94 -12.94 -15.89 15.16
C VAL A 94 -14.42 -16.23 15.36
N GLU A 95 -14.85 -17.46 15.07
CA GLU A 95 -16.23 -17.92 15.29
C GLU A 95 -16.63 -17.86 16.77
N LEU A 96 -15.74 -18.28 17.67
CA LEU A 96 -16.07 -18.43 19.09
C LEU A 96 -15.81 -17.17 19.92
N GLU A 97 -14.75 -16.43 19.61
CA GLU A 97 -14.19 -15.35 20.45
C GLU A 97 -13.98 -14.05 19.66
N GLY A 98 -14.26 -14.03 18.34
CA GLY A 98 -13.87 -12.94 17.45
C GLY A 98 -14.43 -11.58 17.86
N TYR A 99 -15.71 -11.50 18.20
CA TYR A 99 -16.36 -10.24 18.61
C TYR A 99 -15.68 -9.63 19.85
N GLU A 100 -15.47 -10.42 20.89
CA GLU A 100 -14.81 -9.96 22.12
C GLU A 100 -13.37 -9.51 21.85
N LEU A 101 -12.61 -10.31 21.10
CA LEU A 101 -11.20 -10.02 20.79
C LEU A 101 -11.04 -8.75 19.95
N VAL A 102 -11.92 -8.54 18.96
CA VAL A 102 -11.91 -7.33 18.11
C VAL A 102 -12.35 -6.11 18.91
N GLN A 103 -13.42 -6.21 19.71
CA GLN A 103 -13.87 -5.11 20.56
C GLN A 103 -12.76 -4.68 21.52
N LYS A 104 -12.12 -5.63 22.20
CA LYS A 104 -10.97 -5.37 23.08
C LYS A 104 -9.81 -4.71 22.34
N SER A 105 -9.56 -5.11 21.10
CA SER A 105 -8.51 -4.49 20.27
C SER A 105 -8.81 -3.03 19.96
N ALA A 106 -10.07 -2.70 19.66
CA ALA A 106 -10.52 -1.33 19.46
C ALA A 106 -10.46 -0.50 20.77
N GLU A 107 -10.91 -1.04 21.90
CA GLU A 107 -10.82 -0.40 23.22
C GLU A 107 -9.38 -0.06 23.62
N LEU A 108 -8.45 -0.99 23.36
CA LEU A 108 -7.02 -0.77 23.60
C LEU A 108 -6.45 0.34 22.72
N ALA A 109 -6.85 0.38 21.45
CA ALA A 109 -6.47 1.45 20.55
C ALA A 109 -6.98 2.81 21.05
N MET A 110 -8.26 2.86 21.43
CA MET A 110 -8.89 4.04 22.00
C MET A 110 -8.17 4.52 23.26
N THR A 111 -7.82 3.61 24.17
CA THR A 111 -7.04 3.93 25.38
C THR A 111 -5.69 4.58 25.03
N LEU A 112 -4.98 4.05 24.04
CA LEU A 112 -3.71 4.62 23.59
C LEU A 112 -3.89 6.05 23.04
N ARG A 113 -4.93 6.26 22.21
CA ARG A 113 -5.25 7.58 21.65
C ARG A 113 -5.52 8.59 22.76
N ALA A 114 -6.42 8.27 23.68
CA ALA A 114 -6.76 9.15 24.79
C ALA A 114 -5.53 9.52 25.63
N LYS A 115 -4.69 8.54 25.97
CA LYS A 115 -3.50 8.78 26.80
C LYS A 115 -2.46 9.66 26.12
N ILE A 116 -2.25 9.52 24.82
CA ILE A 116 -1.31 10.37 24.08
C ILE A 116 -1.85 11.80 23.97
N THR A 117 -3.14 11.96 23.67
CA THR A 117 -3.79 13.28 23.52
C THR A 117 -3.88 14.05 24.83
N GLU A 118 -4.22 13.38 25.94
CA GLU A 118 -4.40 14.02 27.26
C GLU A 118 -3.07 14.38 27.95
N HIS A 119 -2.01 13.57 27.75
CA HIS A 119 -0.81 13.69 28.56
C HIS A 119 0.00 14.96 28.18
N PRO A 120 0.23 15.91 29.12
CA PRO A 120 0.82 17.21 28.81
C PRO A 120 2.18 17.16 28.12
N LEU A 121 3.02 16.18 28.47
CA LEU A 121 4.33 15.99 27.87
C LEU A 121 4.27 15.26 26.51
N LEU A 122 3.36 14.30 26.33
CA LEU A 122 3.30 13.52 25.08
C LEU A 122 2.80 14.40 23.93
N ARG A 123 1.73 15.17 24.17
CA ARG A 123 1.10 16.03 23.16
C ARG A 123 2.01 17.14 22.61
N ARG A 124 3.14 17.45 23.28
CA ARG A 124 4.14 18.40 22.78
C ARG A 124 4.87 17.84 21.55
N TYR A 125 5.18 16.55 21.56
CA TYR A 125 6.03 15.90 20.58
C TYR A 125 5.27 14.96 19.65
N PHE A 126 4.15 14.43 20.13
CA PHE A 126 3.39 13.40 19.45
C PHE A 126 1.92 13.78 19.33
N ALA A 127 1.32 13.43 18.20
CA ALA A 127 -0.11 13.51 17.99
C ALA A 127 -0.61 12.22 17.35
N ILE A 128 -1.89 11.91 17.52
CA ILE A 128 -2.52 10.84 16.74
C ILE A 128 -3.28 11.47 15.60
N LEU A 129 -2.94 11.09 14.37
CA LEU A 129 -3.70 11.54 13.20
C LEU A 129 -5.11 10.93 13.24
N SER A 130 -6.09 11.82 13.11
CA SER A 130 -7.52 11.57 13.20
C SER A 130 -8.18 11.57 11.82
N ALA A 131 -9.50 11.39 11.77
CA ALA A 131 -10.24 11.37 10.51
C ALA A 131 -10.13 12.73 9.79
N ARG A 132 -10.16 13.85 10.51
CA ARG A 132 -9.98 15.19 9.89
C ARG A 132 -8.60 15.43 9.29
N ASP A 133 -7.57 14.78 9.82
CA ASP A 133 -6.19 14.97 9.37
C ASP A 133 -5.90 14.13 8.11
N LEU A 134 -6.64 13.03 7.93
CA LEU A 134 -6.38 12.03 6.90
C LEU A 134 -7.44 12.00 5.79
N ILE A 135 -8.63 12.52 6.07
CA ILE A 135 -9.79 12.40 5.18
C ILE A 135 -10.41 13.79 4.99
N PRO A 136 -10.42 14.31 3.75
CA PRO A 136 -11.06 15.58 3.41
C PRO A 136 -12.53 15.62 3.86
N LYS A 137 -13.03 16.83 4.14
CA LYS A 137 -14.34 17.04 4.77
C LYS A 137 -15.49 16.56 3.88
N GLU A 138 -15.35 16.73 2.57
CA GLU A 138 -16.29 16.30 1.55
C GLU A 138 -16.58 14.79 1.58
N TYR A 139 -15.63 13.98 2.07
CA TYR A 139 -15.78 12.53 2.20
C TYR A 139 -16.22 12.08 3.61
N ARG A 140 -16.52 13.02 4.51
CA ARG A 140 -17.00 12.77 5.88
C ARG A 140 -18.32 13.49 6.18
N PRO A 141 -19.41 13.18 5.45
CA PRO A 141 -20.72 13.79 5.64
C PRO A 141 -21.28 13.66 7.08
N SER A 142 -20.86 12.65 7.86
CA SER A 142 -21.20 12.52 9.29
C SER A 142 -20.68 13.68 10.14
N GLY A 143 -19.65 14.38 9.68
CA GLY A 143 -18.94 15.40 10.45
C GLY A 143 -18.02 14.83 11.53
N VAL A 144 -17.86 13.51 11.66
CA VAL A 144 -16.95 12.91 12.65
C VAL A 144 -15.50 13.24 12.28
N GLU A 145 -14.84 14.04 13.11
CA GLU A 145 -13.45 14.46 12.89
C GLU A 145 -12.44 13.55 13.61
N GLN A 146 -12.82 13.00 14.75
CA GLN A 146 -11.96 12.21 15.62
C GLN A 146 -12.82 11.25 16.44
N TYR A 147 -12.31 10.08 16.80
CA TYR A 147 -13.06 9.13 17.63
C TYR A 147 -12.97 9.42 19.12
N TYR A 148 -11.97 10.21 19.52
CA TYR A 148 -11.76 10.65 20.87
C TYR A 148 -11.45 12.13 20.87
N ASP A 149 -12.13 12.85 21.74
CA ASP A 149 -11.88 14.24 22.05
C ASP A 149 -11.79 14.42 23.57
N ALA A 150 -10.89 15.26 24.04
CA ALA A 150 -10.69 15.48 25.47
C ALA A 150 -11.87 16.21 26.14
N GLU A 151 -12.65 16.98 25.37
CA GLU A 151 -13.77 17.77 25.89
C GLU A 151 -15.10 17.04 25.75
N THR A 152 -15.34 16.42 24.60
CA THR A 152 -16.61 15.79 24.23
C THR A 152 -16.60 14.26 24.38
N GLY A 153 -15.44 13.64 24.62
CA GLY A 153 -15.30 12.21 24.84
C GLY A 153 -15.30 11.39 23.54
N TRP A 154 -16.01 10.25 23.54
CA TRP A 154 -16.02 9.32 22.41
C TRP A 154 -17.09 9.70 21.38
N SER A 155 -16.69 9.78 20.11
CA SER A 155 -17.63 9.96 19.01
C SER A 155 -18.28 8.65 18.60
N ARG A 156 -19.50 8.72 18.05
CA ARG A 156 -20.25 7.57 17.54
C ARG A 156 -19.70 7.14 16.20
N MET A 157 -18.73 6.23 16.22
CA MET A 157 -18.06 5.74 15.01
C MET A 157 -19.04 5.08 14.03
N GLU A 158 -20.15 4.53 14.52
CA GLU A 158 -21.15 3.86 13.71
C GLU A 158 -21.79 4.79 12.68
N GLU A 159 -21.98 6.06 13.03
CA GLU A 159 -22.56 7.05 12.12
C GLU A 159 -21.64 7.29 10.92
N ALA A 160 -20.35 7.51 11.18
CA ALA A 160 -19.35 7.62 10.13
C ALA A 160 -19.31 6.36 9.25
N TRP A 161 -19.39 5.17 9.83
CA TRP A 161 -19.37 3.91 9.07
C TRP A 161 -20.62 3.68 8.21
N HIS A 162 -21.72 4.37 8.52
CA HIS A 162 -22.94 4.28 7.74
C HIS A 162 -23.03 5.32 6.63
N THR A 163 -22.45 6.51 6.83
CA THR A 163 -22.67 7.64 5.91
C THR A 163 -21.43 8.12 5.19
N ASP A 164 -20.24 7.92 5.77
CA ASP A 164 -19.01 8.47 5.20
C ASP A 164 -18.46 7.59 4.08
N ASP A 165 -17.89 8.22 3.06
CA ASP A 165 -17.23 7.52 1.96
C ASP A 165 -15.94 6.85 2.44
N PHE A 166 -15.23 7.50 3.37
CA PHE A 166 -14.04 6.96 4.00
C PHE A 166 -14.12 7.05 5.52
N VAL A 167 -13.70 5.98 6.18
CA VAL A 167 -13.58 5.90 7.63
C VAL A 167 -12.18 5.49 8.06
N LEU A 168 -11.74 6.00 9.21
CA LEU A 168 -10.46 5.62 9.80
C LEU A 168 -10.62 4.32 10.59
N ASP A 169 -9.82 3.28 10.33
CA ASP A 169 -9.85 2.08 11.18
C ASP A 169 -9.32 2.43 12.59
N PRO A 170 -10.12 2.27 13.66
CA PRO A 170 -9.72 2.65 15.01
C PRO A 170 -8.46 1.90 15.48
N THR A 171 -8.23 0.68 15.00
CA THR A 171 -7.09 -0.18 15.36
C THR A 171 -5.78 0.22 14.69
N HIS A 172 -5.82 1.09 13.67
CA HIS A 172 -4.65 1.65 13.00
C HIS A 172 -4.34 3.04 13.55
N ILE A 173 -3.29 3.12 14.37
CA ILE A 173 -2.95 4.29 15.17
C ILE A 173 -1.71 4.94 14.56
N THR A 174 -1.94 5.96 13.74
CA THR A 174 -0.87 6.74 13.11
C THR A 174 -0.36 7.79 14.10
N LEU A 175 0.78 7.49 14.73
CA LEU A 175 1.48 8.43 15.60
C LEU A 175 2.29 9.40 14.73
N TYR A 176 1.90 10.66 14.76
CA TYR A 176 2.64 11.77 14.18
C TYR A 176 3.82 12.15 15.08
N THR A 177 5.01 12.25 14.50
CA THR A 177 6.28 12.57 15.17
C THR A 177 6.92 13.86 14.67
N GLY A 178 6.28 14.56 13.73
CA GLY A 178 6.83 15.79 13.11
C GLY A 178 7.15 16.88 14.12
N ASN A 179 6.31 17.05 15.16
CA ASN A 179 6.55 18.02 16.23
C ASN A 179 7.81 17.73 17.07
N ALA A 180 8.30 16.49 17.04
CA ALA A 180 9.55 16.12 17.67
C ALA A 180 10.79 16.44 16.83
N GLY A 181 10.61 16.88 15.58
CA GLY A 181 11.71 17.06 14.63
C GLY A 181 12.36 15.73 14.24
N ILE A 182 11.64 14.61 14.36
CA ILE A 182 12.17 13.27 14.10
C ILE A 182 11.34 12.60 13.02
N ASP A 183 12.01 12.16 11.95
CA ASP A 183 11.37 11.42 10.87
C ASP A 183 10.94 10.01 11.31
N GLY A 184 9.98 9.41 10.61
CA GLY A 184 9.41 8.12 11.01
C GLY A 184 10.42 6.97 11.00
N ASP A 185 11.41 6.97 10.11
CA ASP A 185 12.43 5.91 10.06
C ASP A 185 13.41 6.03 11.23
N THR A 186 13.87 7.24 11.53
CA THR A 186 14.70 7.51 12.72
C THR A 186 13.94 7.17 14.00
N PHE A 187 12.67 7.55 14.11
CA PHE A 187 11.85 7.21 15.28
C PHE A 187 11.73 5.70 15.48
N LYS A 188 11.42 4.96 14.40
CA LYS A 188 11.36 3.49 14.43
C LYS A 188 12.68 2.86 14.86
N ASN A 189 13.79 3.20 14.21
CA ASN A 189 15.05 2.50 14.43
C ASN A 189 15.70 2.94 15.76
N ARG A 190 15.99 4.24 15.91
CA ARG A 190 16.79 4.75 17.03
C ARG A 190 16.02 4.82 18.34
N TYR A 191 14.75 5.24 18.30
CA TYR A 191 13.98 5.49 19.52
C TYR A 191 13.16 4.27 19.96
N LEU A 192 12.58 3.50 19.04
CA LEU A 192 11.74 2.35 19.39
C LEU A 192 12.52 1.02 19.39
N MET A 193 13.18 0.68 18.29
CA MET A 193 13.82 -0.63 18.11
C MET A 193 15.12 -0.75 18.93
N ASP A 194 16.07 0.16 18.76
CA ASP A 194 17.40 0.04 19.38
C ASP A 194 17.35 0.16 20.91
N GLN A 195 16.44 0.98 21.44
CA GLN A 195 16.35 1.26 22.88
C GLN A 195 15.36 0.34 23.61
N PHE A 196 14.24 -0.02 22.98
CA PHE A 196 13.13 -0.73 23.65
C PHE A 196 12.68 -1.99 22.93
N ASN A 197 13.33 -2.37 21.82
CA ASN A 197 12.98 -3.53 21.01
C ASN A 197 11.51 -3.54 20.54
N ILE A 198 10.96 -2.35 20.26
CA ILE A 198 9.62 -2.19 19.69
C ILE A 198 9.74 -2.08 18.18
N GLN A 199 9.13 -3.03 17.48
CA GLN A 199 9.08 -3.04 16.01
C GLN A 199 7.81 -2.36 15.51
N VAL A 200 7.95 -1.57 14.46
CA VAL A 200 6.84 -0.90 13.77
C VAL A 200 6.80 -1.39 12.33
N ASN A 201 5.58 -1.68 11.84
CA ASN A 201 5.37 -2.20 10.49
C ASN A 201 5.60 -1.14 9.40
N LYS A 202 5.08 0.07 9.60
CA LYS A 202 5.08 1.13 8.58
C LYS A 202 5.50 2.47 9.19
N THR A 203 6.34 3.18 8.45
CA THR A 203 6.77 4.55 8.74
C THR A 203 6.51 5.43 7.52
N SER A 204 6.31 6.72 7.75
CA SER A 204 6.29 7.77 6.75
C SER A 204 7.40 8.78 7.05
N ARG A 205 7.43 9.92 6.34
CA ARG A 205 8.35 11.03 6.61
C ARG A 205 8.24 11.52 8.06
N ASN A 206 7.03 11.64 8.60
CA ASN A 206 6.77 12.28 9.91
C ASN A 206 5.80 11.48 10.79
N SER A 207 5.63 10.18 10.52
CA SER A 207 4.74 9.33 11.31
C SER A 207 5.14 7.87 11.35
N VAL A 208 4.67 7.17 12.38
CA VAL A 208 4.80 5.73 12.56
C VAL A 208 3.43 5.10 12.83
N LEU A 209 3.19 3.91 12.28
CA LEU A 209 1.89 3.22 12.39
C LEU A 209 1.95 2.11 13.44
N PHE A 210 1.25 2.30 14.56
CA PHE A 210 0.95 1.23 15.49
C PHE A 210 -0.35 0.55 15.12
N MET A 211 -0.44 -0.75 15.38
CA MET A 211 -1.65 -1.52 15.14
C MET A 211 -1.98 -2.35 16.36
N THR A 212 -3.21 -2.21 16.85
CA THR A 212 -3.76 -3.20 17.77
C THR A 212 -4.34 -4.36 16.97
N ASN A 213 -4.23 -5.56 17.52
CA ASN A 213 -4.83 -6.78 16.98
C ASN A 213 -5.39 -7.63 18.13
N ILE A 214 -5.95 -8.79 17.80
CA ILE A 214 -6.55 -9.70 18.78
C ILE A 214 -5.55 -10.26 19.82
N GLY A 215 -4.25 -10.20 19.53
CA GLY A 215 -3.17 -10.60 20.45
C GLY A 215 -2.64 -9.44 21.30
N THR A 216 -3.11 -8.21 21.09
CA THR A 216 -2.61 -7.05 21.84
C THR A 216 -3.14 -7.06 23.28
N THR A 217 -2.26 -6.83 24.24
CA THR A 217 -2.62 -6.85 25.67
C THR A 217 -2.62 -5.45 26.27
N ARG A 218 -3.31 -5.27 27.41
CA ARG A 218 -3.23 -4.03 28.21
C ARG A 218 -1.79 -3.70 28.60
N SER A 219 -1.01 -4.72 28.97
CA SER A 219 0.41 -4.56 29.33
C SER A 219 1.25 -4.05 28.16
N SER A 220 0.98 -4.51 26.93
CA SER A 220 1.66 -4.02 25.72
C SER A 220 1.36 -2.53 25.48
N VAL A 221 0.10 -2.10 25.64
CA VAL A 221 -0.29 -0.69 25.49
C VAL A 221 0.34 0.17 26.60
N ALA A 222 0.29 -0.28 27.85
CA ALA A 222 0.91 0.42 28.97
C ALA A 222 2.43 0.55 28.80
N PHE A 223 3.09 -0.51 28.33
CA PHE A 223 4.51 -0.48 28.01
C PHE A 223 4.83 0.56 26.93
N LEU A 224 4.07 0.57 25.83
CA LEU A 224 4.25 1.56 24.76
C LEU A 224 4.06 3.00 25.27
N ILE A 225 3.03 3.28 26.07
CA ILE A 225 2.82 4.61 26.67
C ILE A 225 4.02 4.99 27.55
N SER A 226 4.52 4.06 28.37
CA SER A 226 5.69 4.33 29.21
C SER A 226 6.95 4.63 28.40
N VAL A 227 7.13 3.95 27.25
CA VAL A 227 8.25 4.19 26.33
C VAL A 227 8.12 5.55 25.66
N LEU A 228 6.94 5.89 25.13
CA LEU A 228 6.70 7.21 24.54
C LEU A 228 6.95 8.33 25.55
N LEU A 229 6.58 8.13 26.82
CA LEU A 229 6.83 9.09 27.88
C LEU A 229 8.33 9.27 28.17
N LYS A 230 9.09 8.17 28.23
CA LYS A 230 10.56 8.22 28.39
C LYS A 230 11.23 8.94 27.21
N ILE A 231 10.78 8.68 25.99
CA ILE A 231 11.28 9.37 24.80
C ILE A 231 10.98 10.87 24.90
N ALA A 232 9.74 11.24 25.25
CA ALA A 232 9.38 12.65 25.40
C ALA A 232 10.20 13.36 26.50
N GLN A 233 10.50 12.68 27.62
CA GLN A 233 11.38 13.19 28.68
C GLN A 233 12.82 13.38 28.20
N GLN A 234 13.34 12.44 27.40
CA GLN A 234 14.66 12.56 26.79
C GLN A 234 14.72 13.76 25.85
N LEU A 235 13.69 13.96 25.03
CA LEU A 235 13.62 15.09 24.10
C LEU A 235 13.53 16.43 24.86
N ASP A 236 12.69 16.53 25.88
CA ASP A 236 12.61 17.73 26.75
C ASP A 236 13.99 18.06 27.33
N HIS A 237 14.73 17.05 27.81
CA HIS A 237 16.07 17.24 28.34
C HIS A 237 17.07 17.66 27.27
N GLU A 238 17.12 16.97 26.14
CA GLU A 238 18.03 17.26 25.02
C GLU A 238 17.83 18.70 24.51
N ILE A 239 16.58 19.08 24.24
CA ILE A 239 16.22 20.42 23.77
C ILE A 239 16.57 21.50 24.81
N SER A 240 16.42 21.21 26.12
CA SER A 240 16.77 22.17 27.18
C SER A 240 18.27 22.49 27.25
N THR A 241 19.12 21.65 26.65
CA THR A 241 20.58 21.83 26.61
C THR A 241 21.07 22.51 25.33
N TYR A 242 20.20 22.74 24.35
CA TYR A 242 20.59 23.33 23.07
C TYR A 242 21.11 24.75 23.22
N ASN A 243 22.20 25.03 22.51
CA ASN A 243 22.63 26.39 22.24
C ASN A 243 21.73 27.04 21.13
N PRO A 244 21.84 28.35 20.87
CA PRO A 244 20.99 29.01 19.88
C PRO A 244 21.04 28.41 18.46
N ALA A 245 22.20 27.93 18.01
CA ALA A 245 22.34 27.34 16.68
C ALA A 245 21.72 25.93 16.61
N GLU A 246 21.86 25.13 17.67
CA GLU A 246 21.21 23.82 17.77
C GLU A 246 19.68 23.94 17.84
N LEU A 247 19.17 24.96 18.54
CA LEU A 247 17.74 25.24 18.59
C LEU A 247 17.20 25.65 17.22
N GLU A 248 17.92 26.49 16.48
CA GLU A 248 17.56 26.87 15.12
C GLU A 248 17.53 25.65 14.19
N LEU A 249 18.55 24.78 14.26
CA LEU A 249 18.58 23.55 13.47
C LEU A 249 17.40 22.62 13.80
N HIS A 250 17.04 22.48 15.08
CA HIS A 250 15.88 21.71 15.50
C HIS A 250 14.57 22.29 14.96
N GLN A 251 14.39 23.61 15.00
CA GLN A 251 13.22 24.28 14.45
C GLN A 251 13.11 24.10 12.92
N GLN A 252 14.23 24.18 12.21
CA GLN A 252 14.28 23.89 10.76
C GLN A 252 13.88 22.44 10.48
N GLN A 253 14.32 21.49 11.30
CA GLN A 253 13.96 20.09 11.15
C GLN A 253 12.47 19.84 11.41
N VAL A 254 11.90 20.45 12.46
CA VAL A 254 10.45 20.42 12.71
C VAL A 254 9.71 20.96 11.48
N LYS A 255 10.08 22.15 11.00
CA LYS A 255 9.45 22.79 9.84
C LYS A 255 9.52 21.91 8.57
N SER A 256 10.66 21.29 8.31
CA SER A 256 10.87 20.35 7.18
C SER A 256 10.00 19.09 7.25
N LEU A 257 9.54 18.73 8.44
CA LEU A 257 8.69 17.58 8.69
C LEU A 257 7.21 17.95 8.86
N THR A 258 6.87 19.23 9.04
CA THR A 258 5.49 19.68 9.30
C THR A 258 4.92 20.59 8.22
N GLU A 259 5.72 21.45 7.62
CA GLU A 259 5.28 22.52 6.70
C GLU A 259 5.89 22.38 5.30
N ASP A 260 7.21 22.19 5.21
CA ASP A 260 7.94 22.14 3.95
C ASP A 260 7.91 20.72 3.35
N LEU A 261 6.70 20.16 3.18
CA LEU A 261 6.48 18.82 2.65
C LEU A 261 6.57 18.82 1.12
N PRO A 262 7.25 17.83 0.49
CA PRO A 262 7.23 17.70 -0.96
C PRO A 262 5.80 17.37 -1.42
N PRO A 263 5.27 18.06 -2.45
CA PRO A 263 3.94 17.77 -2.97
C PRO A 263 3.92 16.34 -3.51
N LEU A 264 2.87 15.58 -3.20
CA LEU A 264 2.65 14.29 -3.84
C LEU A 264 2.38 14.54 -5.33
N PRO A 265 3.04 13.81 -6.24
CA PRO A 265 2.80 13.99 -7.65
C PRO A 265 1.44 13.37 -8.00
N ASP A 266 0.70 14.04 -8.88
CA ASP A 266 -0.50 13.47 -9.44
C ASP A 266 -0.15 12.33 -10.41
N PHE A 267 -1.11 11.42 -10.62
CA PHE A 267 -1.00 10.45 -11.69
C PHE A 267 -1.00 11.20 -13.02
N SER A 268 0.05 11.02 -13.80
CA SER A 268 0.20 11.68 -15.11
C SER A 268 -0.82 11.13 -16.13
N TYR A 269 -0.44 10.11 -16.89
CA TYR A 269 -1.28 9.37 -17.83
C TYR A 269 -0.50 8.19 -18.40
N PHE A 270 -1.21 7.24 -19.01
CA PHE A 270 -0.58 6.17 -19.78
C PHE A 270 -0.23 6.65 -21.19
N HIS A 271 0.92 6.23 -21.70
CA HIS A 271 1.30 6.48 -23.10
C HIS A 271 0.25 5.85 -24.03
N SER A 272 -0.02 6.49 -25.18
CA SER A 272 -1.05 6.08 -26.15
C SER A 272 -1.00 4.59 -26.53
N LYS A 273 0.21 4.02 -26.66
CA LYS A 273 0.46 2.60 -26.92
C LYS A 273 -0.13 1.64 -25.86
N PHE A 274 -0.24 2.11 -24.63
CA PHE A 274 -0.78 1.35 -23.50
C PHE A 274 -2.17 1.87 -23.10
N ARG A 275 -2.88 2.59 -23.98
CA ARG A 275 -4.25 3.02 -23.74
C ARG A 275 -5.19 2.21 -24.65
N PRO A 276 -5.93 1.22 -24.11
CA PRO A 276 -6.81 0.39 -24.92
C PRO A 276 -8.00 1.18 -25.47
N ASN A 277 -8.44 2.24 -24.76
CA ASN A 277 -9.50 3.13 -25.19
C ASN A 277 -9.02 4.60 -25.12
N PRO A 278 -9.00 5.36 -26.23
CA PRO A 278 -8.58 6.75 -26.22
C PRO A 278 -9.56 7.68 -25.49
N THR A 279 -10.80 7.25 -25.25
CA THR A 279 -11.81 8.06 -24.55
C THR A 279 -11.70 7.98 -23.03
N THR A 280 -11.03 6.96 -22.48
CA THR A 280 -10.84 6.80 -21.03
C THR A 280 -9.36 6.98 -20.66
N PRO A 281 -9.06 7.39 -19.41
CA PRO A 281 -7.69 7.49 -18.92
C PRO A 281 -7.07 6.12 -18.57
N GLU A 282 -7.83 5.03 -18.73
CA GLU A 282 -7.38 3.68 -18.39
C GLU A 282 -6.18 3.25 -19.23
N GLY A 283 -5.27 2.50 -18.60
CA GLY A 283 -4.11 1.94 -19.29
C GLY A 283 -3.93 0.46 -19.05
N ASP A 284 -3.31 -0.20 -20.03
CA ASP A 284 -2.91 -1.59 -19.98
C ASP A 284 -1.49 -1.72 -19.38
N MET A 285 -1.44 -1.61 -18.05
CA MET A 285 -0.21 -1.79 -17.28
C MET A 285 0.38 -3.19 -17.47
N ARG A 286 -0.47 -4.21 -17.70
CA ARG A 286 -0.05 -5.60 -17.87
C ARG A 286 0.76 -5.75 -19.16
N ALA A 287 0.25 -5.21 -20.26
CA ALA A 287 0.96 -5.18 -21.53
C ALA A 287 2.32 -4.51 -21.41
N ALA A 288 2.38 -3.32 -20.80
CA ALA A 288 3.63 -2.61 -20.57
C ALA A 288 4.60 -3.44 -19.71
N TYR A 289 4.11 -4.05 -18.63
CA TYR A 289 4.93 -4.88 -17.74
C TYR A 289 5.57 -6.07 -18.48
N PHE A 290 4.83 -6.78 -19.33
CA PHE A 290 5.39 -7.90 -20.10
C PHE A 290 6.25 -7.44 -21.28
N MET A 291 5.92 -6.33 -21.92
CA MET A 291 6.75 -5.75 -22.99
C MET A 291 8.15 -5.41 -22.47
N ALA A 292 8.25 -4.93 -21.23
CA ALA A 292 9.52 -4.65 -20.57
C ALA A 292 10.37 -5.91 -20.28
N TYR A 293 9.90 -7.13 -20.57
CA TYR A 293 10.74 -8.32 -20.45
C TYR A 293 11.77 -8.41 -21.57
N ASN A 294 11.51 -7.78 -22.71
CA ASN A 294 12.50 -7.64 -23.77
C ASN A 294 13.44 -6.46 -23.46
N GLU A 295 14.70 -6.77 -23.15
CA GLU A 295 15.70 -5.75 -22.80
C GLU A 295 16.00 -4.79 -23.94
N ASP A 296 15.91 -5.22 -25.20
CA ASP A 296 16.18 -4.38 -26.38
C ASP A 296 15.15 -3.25 -26.56
N LEU A 297 13.98 -3.37 -25.92
CA LEU A 297 12.92 -2.37 -25.93
C LEU A 297 13.07 -1.35 -24.79
N CYS A 298 14.04 -1.53 -23.90
CA CYS A 298 14.25 -0.68 -22.74
C CYS A 298 15.61 0.00 -22.78
N GLU A 299 15.68 1.17 -22.17
CA GLU A 299 16.92 1.87 -21.87
C GLU A 299 16.89 2.42 -20.43
N TYR A 300 17.98 3.07 -20.02
CA TYR A 300 18.10 3.67 -18.71
C TYR A 300 18.43 5.16 -18.81
N LEU A 301 17.66 5.98 -18.10
CA LEU A 301 17.87 7.42 -18.01
C LEU A 301 18.06 7.86 -16.56
N LYS A 302 19.07 8.69 -16.31
CA LYS A 302 19.44 9.17 -14.97
C LYS A 302 18.60 10.36 -14.52
N LEU A 303 18.42 10.49 -13.20
CA LEU A 303 17.77 11.62 -12.53
C LEU A 303 18.71 12.85 -12.36
N ASP A 304 19.73 12.96 -13.22
CA ASP A 304 20.76 14.01 -13.19
C ASP A 304 20.47 15.18 -14.14
N GLY A 305 19.21 15.36 -14.56
CA GLY A 305 18.83 16.30 -15.61
C GLY A 305 18.67 15.64 -16.99
N THR A 306 18.99 14.36 -17.14
CA THR A 306 18.88 13.66 -18.43
C THR A 306 17.43 13.43 -18.85
N ILE A 307 16.56 13.00 -17.93
CA ILE A 307 15.13 12.80 -18.23
C ILE A 307 14.46 14.14 -18.53
N GLU A 308 14.75 15.16 -17.74
CA GLU A 308 14.18 16.51 -17.87
C GLU A 308 14.54 17.13 -19.22
N ARG A 309 15.78 16.97 -19.67
CA ARG A 309 16.20 17.42 -21.01
C ARG A 309 15.45 16.67 -22.11
N ALA A 310 15.22 15.37 -21.93
CA ALA A 310 14.49 14.57 -22.90
C ALA A 310 13.01 15.01 -22.97
N VAL A 311 12.36 15.19 -21.82
CA VAL A 311 10.98 15.71 -21.72
C VAL A 311 10.88 17.12 -22.32
N THR A 312 11.84 18.00 -22.02
CA THR A 312 11.89 19.38 -22.57
C THR A 312 12.10 19.38 -24.08
N ALA A 313 12.82 18.39 -24.62
CA ALA A 313 13.01 18.20 -26.06
C ALA A 313 11.77 17.59 -26.76
N GLY A 314 10.68 17.33 -26.04
CA GLY A 314 9.43 16.79 -26.57
C GLY A 314 9.34 15.26 -26.56
N ARG A 315 10.27 14.56 -25.91
CA ARG A 315 10.20 13.10 -25.77
C ARG A 315 9.24 12.72 -24.65
N GLU A 316 8.25 11.86 -24.96
CA GLU A 316 7.50 11.15 -23.94
C GLU A 316 8.35 10.03 -23.33
N VAL A 317 8.80 10.24 -22.10
CA VAL A 317 9.56 9.22 -21.37
C VAL A 317 8.59 8.33 -20.62
N VAL A 318 8.59 7.03 -20.93
CA VAL A 318 7.60 6.07 -20.40
C VAL A 318 8.26 5.06 -19.48
N SER A 319 7.77 4.92 -18.25
CA SER A 319 8.30 3.96 -17.28
C SER A 319 8.11 2.53 -17.77
N ALA A 320 9.16 1.72 -17.69
CA ALA A 320 9.12 0.28 -18.01
C ALA A 320 9.02 -0.60 -16.75
N SER A 321 9.01 0.00 -15.55
CA SER A 321 9.00 -0.71 -14.28
C SER A 321 8.18 0.03 -13.22
N PHE A 322 7.83 -0.67 -12.15
CA PHE A 322 7.34 0.00 -10.95
C PHE A 322 8.46 0.76 -10.28
N ILE A 323 8.23 2.03 -9.93
CA ILE A 323 9.13 2.83 -9.09
C ILE A 323 8.45 3.03 -7.75
N ILE A 324 9.07 2.51 -6.69
CA ILE A 324 8.47 2.45 -5.35
C ILE A 324 9.50 2.98 -4.33
N PRO A 325 9.43 4.25 -3.93
CA PRO A 325 10.28 4.81 -2.88
C PRO A 325 9.84 4.35 -1.49
N TYR A 326 10.81 4.14 -0.59
CA TYR A 326 10.57 3.77 0.81
C TYR A 326 11.21 4.76 1.79
N PRO A 327 10.41 5.42 2.66
CA PRO A 327 8.95 5.51 2.66
C PRO A 327 8.41 6.32 1.44
N PRO A 328 7.11 6.20 1.07
CA PRO A 328 5.99 5.54 1.76
C PRO A 328 5.70 4.07 1.36
N GLY A 329 6.41 3.53 0.37
CA GLY A 329 6.30 2.13 -0.05
C GLY A 329 5.10 1.83 -0.96
N PHE A 330 4.62 2.82 -1.72
CA PHE A 330 3.63 2.62 -2.80
C PHE A 330 4.20 3.09 -4.15
N PRO A 331 3.70 2.56 -5.28
CA PRO A 331 4.21 2.95 -6.60
C PRO A 331 3.89 4.41 -6.94
N ILE A 332 4.93 5.17 -7.29
CA ILE A 332 4.79 6.53 -7.85
C ILE A 332 4.83 6.53 -9.38
N LEU A 333 5.40 5.47 -9.96
CA LEU A 333 5.37 5.19 -11.38
C LEU A 333 5.02 3.72 -11.57
N VAL A 334 4.17 3.46 -12.56
CA VAL A 334 3.80 2.12 -13.01
C VAL A 334 4.27 1.89 -14.45
N PRO A 335 4.47 0.63 -14.89
CA PRO A 335 4.78 0.35 -16.28
C PRO A 335 3.75 0.95 -17.25
N GLY A 336 4.22 1.63 -18.29
CA GLY A 336 3.40 2.28 -19.31
C GLY A 336 2.98 3.71 -18.98
N GLN A 337 3.24 4.20 -17.77
CA GLN A 337 2.97 5.58 -17.36
C GLN A 337 4.04 6.54 -17.90
N VAL A 338 3.60 7.69 -18.40
CA VAL A 338 4.50 8.78 -18.82
C VAL A 338 5.06 9.51 -17.60
N ILE A 339 6.36 9.77 -17.58
CA ILE A 339 7.01 10.46 -16.47
C ILE A 339 6.78 11.98 -16.61
N SER A 340 6.10 12.60 -15.64
CA SER A 340 5.87 14.05 -15.58
C SER A 340 6.98 14.78 -14.81
N GLN A 341 7.05 16.10 -14.96
CA GLN A 341 8.00 16.94 -14.22
C GLN A 341 7.74 16.85 -12.70
N GLU A 342 6.48 16.86 -12.28
CA GLU A 342 6.09 16.74 -10.87
C GLU A 342 6.61 15.43 -10.23
N ILE A 343 6.55 14.31 -10.98
CA ILE A 343 7.09 13.03 -10.52
C ILE A 343 8.61 13.09 -10.36
N LEU A 344 9.32 13.77 -11.28
CA LEU A 344 10.77 13.95 -11.20
C LEU A 344 11.16 14.83 -10.02
N ASP A 345 10.43 15.92 -9.81
CA ASP A 345 10.65 16.85 -8.70
C ASP A 345 10.40 16.15 -7.36
N PHE A 346 9.33 15.36 -7.26
CA PHE A 346 9.08 14.50 -6.10
C PHE A 346 10.22 13.51 -5.88
N LEU A 347 10.63 12.77 -6.92
CA LEU A 347 11.73 11.80 -6.83
C LEU A 347 13.05 12.40 -6.35
N LYS A 348 13.35 13.65 -6.72
CA LYS A 348 14.55 14.37 -6.26
C LYS A 348 14.41 14.91 -4.85
N ALA A 349 13.22 15.31 -4.45
CA ALA A 349 12.94 15.81 -3.11
C ALA A 349 12.87 14.70 -2.05
N LEU A 350 12.71 13.44 -2.49
CA LEU A 350 12.69 12.29 -1.61
C LEU A 350 14.08 12.02 -1.00
N ASP A 351 14.20 12.31 0.28
CA ASP A 351 15.29 11.84 1.14
C ASP A 351 15.01 10.40 1.59
N VAL A 352 15.10 9.45 0.65
CA VAL A 352 14.79 8.03 0.87
C VAL A 352 16.03 7.17 0.75
N LYS A 353 16.14 6.16 1.62
CA LYS A 353 17.27 5.22 1.64
C LYS A 353 17.21 4.22 0.48
N GLU A 354 16.01 3.93 -0.02
CA GLU A 354 15.78 2.93 -1.05
C GLU A 354 14.64 3.30 -1.99
N ILE A 355 14.86 3.10 -3.29
CA ILE A 355 13.85 3.23 -4.34
C ILE A 355 13.87 1.94 -5.16
N HIS A 356 12.86 1.09 -5.00
CA HIS A 356 12.73 -0.09 -5.85
C HIS A 356 12.43 0.34 -7.29
N GLY A 357 13.06 -0.34 -8.26
CA GLY A 357 12.96 0.00 -9.69
C GLY A 357 13.94 1.07 -10.17
N TYR A 358 14.69 1.71 -9.26
CA TYR A 358 15.75 2.67 -9.60
C TYR A 358 17.13 2.07 -9.34
N ARG A 359 18.08 2.29 -10.28
CA ARG A 359 19.46 1.84 -10.14
C ARG A 359 20.40 3.05 -10.15
N PRO A 360 21.05 3.43 -9.04
CA PRO A 360 21.87 4.65 -9.01
C PRO A 360 22.95 4.75 -10.11
N SER A 361 23.52 3.63 -10.54
CA SER A 361 24.53 3.59 -11.60
C SER A 361 23.97 3.76 -13.01
N LEU A 362 22.71 3.40 -13.25
CA LEU A 362 22.09 3.41 -14.59
C LEU A 362 20.98 4.45 -14.73
N GLY A 363 20.12 4.58 -13.72
CA GLY A 363 18.94 5.43 -13.71
C GLY A 363 17.63 4.66 -13.60
N LEU A 364 16.55 5.29 -14.05
CA LEU A 364 15.23 4.69 -14.23
C LEU A 364 15.19 3.87 -15.52
N ARG A 365 14.53 2.71 -15.48
CA ARG A 365 14.29 1.88 -16.66
C ARG A 365 13.06 2.40 -17.41
N VAL A 366 13.25 2.76 -18.67
CA VAL A 366 12.21 3.36 -19.53
C VAL A 366 12.15 2.65 -20.88
N PHE A 367 11.06 2.82 -21.62
CA PHE A 367 10.99 2.33 -23.00
C PHE A 367 11.79 3.22 -23.95
N THR A 368 12.40 2.60 -24.96
CA THR A 368 13.05 3.33 -26.05
C THR A 368 12.01 4.00 -26.95
N GLU A 369 12.38 5.10 -27.61
CA GLU A 369 11.47 5.79 -28.55
C GLU A 369 11.04 4.87 -29.70
N ALA A 370 11.95 4.03 -30.19
CA ALA A 370 11.65 3.04 -31.21
C ALA A 370 10.59 2.02 -30.75
N ALA A 371 10.67 1.56 -29.49
CA ALA A 371 9.69 0.65 -28.91
C ALA A 371 8.29 1.28 -28.82
N LEU A 372 8.21 2.59 -28.58
CA LEU A 372 6.96 3.34 -28.47
C LEU A 372 6.39 3.77 -29.83
N ALA A 373 7.25 4.09 -30.81
CA ALA A 373 6.86 4.55 -32.14
C ALA A 373 6.32 3.44 -33.06
N GLY A 374 6.64 2.17 -32.79
CA GLY A 374 6.18 1.05 -33.59
C GLY A 374 4.66 0.92 -33.63
N SER A 375 4.06 1.21 -34.78
CA SER A 375 2.65 1.04 -35.11
C SER A 375 2.34 -0.39 -35.57
N ASP A 376 2.71 -1.42 -34.81
CA ASP A 376 2.33 -2.80 -35.13
C ASP A 376 2.42 -3.68 -33.89
N SER A 377 1.38 -3.64 -33.08
CA SER A 377 0.42 -4.73 -33.00
C SER A 377 -0.65 -4.28 -32.02
N LYS A 378 -1.92 -4.56 -32.31
CA LYS A 378 -2.81 -4.91 -31.21
C LYS A 378 -2.00 -5.89 -30.37
N LEU A 379 -1.73 -5.57 -29.10
CA LEU A 379 -1.21 -6.56 -28.18
C LEU A 379 -2.12 -7.77 -28.34
N GLU A 380 -1.65 -8.76 -29.10
CA GLU A 380 -2.28 -10.05 -29.16
C GLU A 380 -2.19 -10.53 -27.73
N THR A 381 -3.32 -10.43 -27.02
CA THR A 381 -3.59 -11.30 -25.89
C THR A 381 -3.09 -12.66 -26.32
N ALA A 382 -2.04 -13.16 -25.66
CA ALA A 382 -1.41 -14.42 -26.00
C ALA A 382 -2.50 -15.43 -26.38
N PRO A 383 -2.47 -16.05 -27.58
CA PRO A 383 -3.54 -16.93 -27.99
C PRO A 383 -3.66 -18.04 -26.94
N ALA A 384 -4.85 -18.14 -26.34
CA ALA A 384 -5.24 -19.34 -25.62
C ALA A 384 -5.07 -20.51 -26.60
N SER A 385 -4.05 -21.32 -26.36
CA SER A 385 -3.60 -22.35 -27.30
C SER A 385 -4.70 -23.41 -27.47
N PRO A 386 -5.26 -23.62 -28.68
CA PRO A 386 -6.11 -24.78 -28.94
C PRO A 386 -5.23 -25.89 -29.54
N ASN A 387 -4.98 -26.93 -28.73
CA ASN A 387 -4.55 -28.28 -29.13
C ASN A 387 -3.38 -28.46 -30.13
N GLY A 388 -2.30 -29.10 -29.68
CA GLY A 388 -1.58 -30.08 -30.53
C GLY A 388 -0.04 -30.10 -30.48
N GLN A 389 0.52 -30.85 -29.51
CA GLN A 389 1.81 -31.57 -29.56
C GLN A 389 3.16 -30.79 -29.61
N PRO A 390 4.27 -31.40 -29.10
CA PRO A 390 5.37 -30.66 -28.49
C PRO A 390 6.49 -30.35 -29.48
N ALA A 391 6.92 -29.09 -29.53
CA ALA A 391 8.14 -28.69 -30.23
C ALA A 391 9.34 -28.62 -29.26
N SER A 392 10.04 -29.75 -29.18
CA SER A 392 11.51 -29.86 -29.12
C SER A 392 12.27 -29.66 -27.79
N GLU A 393 12.96 -30.75 -27.42
CA GLU A 393 13.75 -31.03 -26.22
C GLU A 393 15.05 -30.21 -26.03
N LYS A 394 15.21 -29.04 -26.65
CA LYS A 394 16.48 -28.27 -26.54
C LYS A 394 16.53 -27.25 -25.41
N VAL A 395 15.40 -26.84 -24.84
CA VAL A 395 15.37 -25.82 -23.77
C VAL A 395 15.50 -26.44 -22.38
N ILE A 396 15.08 -27.70 -22.20
CA ILE A 396 15.14 -28.40 -20.90
C ILE A 396 16.56 -28.85 -20.56
N ALA A 397 17.40 -29.15 -21.55
CA ALA A 397 18.79 -29.60 -21.35
C ALA A 397 19.72 -28.50 -20.81
N ALA A 398 19.49 -27.22 -21.16
CA ALA A 398 20.34 -26.12 -20.70
C ALA A 398 20.06 -25.71 -19.24
N ALA A 399 18.80 -25.84 -18.79
CA ALA A 399 18.40 -25.53 -17.42
C ALA A 399 18.82 -26.63 -16.43
N THR A 400 18.80 -27.90 -16.83
CA THR A 400 19.23 -29.01 -15.97
C THR A 400 20.75 -29.08 -15.78
N ASP A 401 21.55 -28.67 -16.77
CA ASP A 401 23.02 -28.71 -16.65
C ASP A 401 23.58 -27.59 -15.76
N SER A 402 22.89 -26.43 -15.68
CA SER A 402 23.27 -25.33 -14.77
C SER A 402 22.91 -25.63 -13.30
N LEU A 403 21.77 -26.28 -13.05
CA LEU A 403 21.35 -26.71 -11.71
C LEU A 403 22.27 -27.82 -11.15
N ASN A 404 22.62 -28.83 -11.97
CA ASN A 404 23.50 -29.93 -11.55
C ASN A 404 24.94 -29.48 -11.24
N ARG A 405 25.48 -28.48 -11.96
CA ARG A 405 26.80 -27.91 -11.65
C ARG A 405 26.81 -27.13 -10.32
N SER A 406 25.69 -26.49 -9.96
CA SER A 406 25.56 -25.75 -8.69
C SER A 406 25.47 -26.68 -7.47
N GLU A 407 24.82 -27.85 -7.58
CA GLU A 407 24.72 -28.84 -6.51
C GLU A 407 26.03 -29.62 -6.30
N ALA A 408 26.76 -29.92 -7.38
CA ALA A 408 28.06 -30.58 -7.30
C ALA A 408 29.12 -29.68 -6.61
N ALA A 409 29.05 -28.36 -6.80
CA ALA A 409 29.91 -27.40 -6.12
C ALA A 409 29.59 -27.31 -4.60
N LYS A 410 28.31 -27.36 -4.20
CA LYS A 410 27.91 -27.33 -2.78
C LYS A 410 28.24 -28.62 -2.02
N LYS A 411 28.26 -29.78 -2.67
CA LYS A 411 28.65 -31.06 -2.03
C LYS A 411 30.15 -31.20 -1.80
N LYS A 412 31.01 -30.54 -2.59
CA LYS A 412 32.47 -30.59 -2.37
C LYS A 412 32.94 -29.75 -1.16
N THR A 413 32.24 -28.67 -0.82
CA THR A 413 32.63 -27.80 0.31
C THR A 413 32.20 -28.34 1.70
N LYS A 414 31.31 -29.33 1.75
CA LYS A 414 30.84 -29.96 3.01
C LYS A 414 31.65 -31.18 3.45
N LYS A 415 32.65 -31.63 2.67
CA LYS A 415 33.54 -32.76 3.03
C LYS A 415 34.94 -32.35 3.49
N SER A 416 35.21 -31.05 3.62
CA SER A 416 36.46 -30.54 4.21
C SER A 416 36.17 -29.38 5.16
N LYS A 417 35.59 -29.70 6.32
CA LYS A 417 35.67 -28.92 7.55
C LYS A 417 35.22 -29.79 8.72
#